data_AF-N9VJJ2-F1
#
_entry.id   AF-N9VJJ2-F1
#
_cell.length_a   1.000
_cell.length_b   1.000
_cell.length_c   1.000
_cell.angle_alpha   90.00
_cell.angle_beta   90.00
_cell.angle_gamma   90.00
#
_symmetry.space_group_name_H-M   'P 1'
#
loop_
_entity.id
_entity.type
_entity.pdbx_description
1 polymer ?
#
loop_
_entity_poly.entity_id
_entity_poly.type
_entity_poly.pdbx_seq_one_letter_code
_entity_poly.pdbx_strand_id
1 'polypeptide(L)'
;MSDCQWSITRLVRGLDNEVTLLGELNRLLPLAPPAGGFWAQKHEYDGSYLVAPLTELGHWLKGAWVDLSSTLKRLLGYGQGLTPSGDDFLLGVLFALEGIRNLRRGELVVALLPLLGRTTDISAAMLLFATMGHYGEHLLQLGAGESEILNRAVTQVFEYGHSSGHDILCGVHFVLSQSHEKNIWL
;
A
#
# COMPACT_ATOMS: atom_id res chain seq x y z
N MET A 1 9.73 32.22 16.97
CA MET A 1 9.25 31.61 15.71
C MET A 1 9.84 30.22 15.69
N SER A 2 8.98 29.22 15.83
CA SER A 2 9.35 27.81 15.93
C SER A 2 9.98 27.36 14.62
N ASP A 3 11.19 26.83 14.66
CA ASP A 3 11.84 26.21 13.51
C ASP A 3 10.99 25.00 13.06
N CYS A 4 10.27 25.15 11.96
CA CYS A 4 9.70 24.02 11.24
C CYS A 4 10.86 23.25 10.60
N GLN A 5 11.39 22.25 11.30
CA GLN A 5 12.22 21.22 10.70
C GLN A 5 11.35 20.43 9.72
N TRP A 6 11.48 20.71 8.42
CA TRP A 6 10.90 19.87 7.39
C TRP A 6 11.53 18.49 7.48
N SER A 7 10.78 17.52 8.02
CA SER A 7 11.14 16.11 7.92
C SER A 7 11.13 15.70 6.45
N ILE A 8 12.04 14.80 6.08
CA ILE A 8 12.13 14.29 4.71
C ILE A 8 10.79 13.60 4.39
N THR A 9 10.20 13.91 3.24
CA THR A 9 8.91 13.33 2.79
C THR A 9 9.08 12.23 1.74
N ARG A 10 10.31 11.89 1.37
CA ARG A 10 10.65 10.88 0.34
C ARG A 10 11.41 9.72 0.97
N LEU A 11 11.31 8.54 0.36
CA LEU A 11 12.20 7.43 0.70
C LEU A 11 13.65 7.78 0.35
N VAL A 12 14.52 7.89 1.37
CA VAL A 12 15.96 8.14 1.19
C VAL A 12 16.71 6.85 0.87
N ARG A 13 16.18 5.72 1.36
CA ARG A 13 16.67 4.36 1.11
C ARG A 13 15.50 3.46 0.69
N GLY A 14 15.81 2.36 0.01
CA GLY A 14 14.80 1.37 -0.38
C GLY A 14 14.31 0.58 0.82
N LEU A 15 13.42 -0.38 0.59
CA LEU A 15 13.01 -1.35 1.62
C LEU A 15 14.14 -2.37 1.82
N ASP A 16 15.17 -2.02 2.60
CA ASP A 16 16.42 -2.80 2.70
C ASP A 16 16.23 -4.21 3.34
N ASN A 17 15.09 -4.47 4.00
CA ASN A 17 14.76 -5.74 4.68
C ASN A 17 13.40 -6.32 4.24
N GLU A 18 13.14 -6.43 2.94
CA GLU A 18 11.84 -6.89 2.39
C GLU A 18 11.36 -8.23 2.95
N VAL A 19 12.27 -9.21 3.11
CA VAL A 19 11.95 -10.55 3.62
C VAL A 19 11.45 -10.48 5.06
N THR A 20 12.15 -9.73 5.91
CA THR A 20 11.78 -9.53 7.32
C THR A 20 10.45 -8.79 7.41
N LEU A 21 10.28 -7.72 6.63
CA LEU A 21 9.04 -6.96 6.58
C LEU A 21 7.85 -7.83 6.15
N LEU A 22 8.02 -8.64 5.10
CA LEU A 22 6.99 -9.58 4.66
C LEU A 22 6.64 -10.60 5.76
N GLY A 23 7.65 -11.13 6.46
CA GLY A 23 7.47 -12.02 7.60
C GLY A 23 6.64 -11.40 8.73
N GLU A 24 6.93 -10.15 9.09
CA GLU A 24 6.16 -9.43 10.11
C GLU A 24 4.73 -9.11 9.66
N LEU A 25 4.53 -8.72 8.40
CA LEU A 25 3.19 -8.46 7.85
C LEU A 25 2.33 -9.73 7.81
N ASN A 26 2.90 -10.88 7.44
CA ASN A 26 2.23 -12.17 7.48
C ASN A 26 1.73 -12.53 8.89
N ARG A 27 2.46 -12.11 9.93
CA ARG A 27 2.10 -12.34 11.33
C ARG A 27 1.07 -11.35 11.82
N LEU A 28 1.18 -10.07 11.46
CA LEU A 28 0.40 -8.97 12.05
C LEU A 28 -0.93 -8.73 11.36
N LEU A 29 -1.00 -8.75 10.03
CA LEU A 29 -2.24 -8.44 9.30
C LEU A 29 -3.45 -9.32 9.66
N PRO A 30 -3.29 -10.63 9.95
CA PRO A 30 -4.41 -11.47 10.38
C PRO A 30 -4.85 -11.23 11.84
N LEU A 31 -4.04 -10.56 12.67
CA LEU A 31 -4.34 -10.37 14.09
C LEU A 31 -5.35 -9.22 14.23
N ALA A 32 -6.62 -9.59 14.39
CA ALA A 32 -7.74 -8.67 14.60
C ALA A 32 -7.88 -7.60 13.48
N PRO A 33 -8.16 -8.00 12.23
CA PRO A 33 -8.37 -7.05 11.15
C PRO A 33 -9.56 -6.12 11.49
N PRO A 34 -9.44 -4.80 11.28
CA PRO A 34 -10.53 -3.87 11.48
C PRO A 34 -11.77 -4.31 10.70
N ALA A 35 -12.94 -4.32 11.36
CA ALA A 35 -14.19 -4.66 10.70
C ALA A 35 -14.47 -3.66 9.57
N GLY A 36 -14.69 -4.16 8.36
CA GLY A 36 -14.83 -3.31 7.16
C GLY A 36 -13.51 -2.73 6.63
N GLY A 37 -12.35 -3.15 7.14
CA GLY A 37 -11.04 -2.87 6.54
C GLY A 37 -10.77 -3.78 5.33
N PHE A 38 -9.73 -3.46 4.56
CA PHE A 38 -9.35 -4.15 3.32
C PHE A 38 -9.11 -5.65 3.52
N TRP A 39 -8.41 -6.03 4.60
CA TRP A 39 -8.14 -7.44 4.89
C TRP A 39 -9.41 -8.21 5.24
N ALA A 40 -10.26 -7.66 6.11
CA ALA A 40 -11.53 -8.30 6.45
C ALA A 40 -12.38 -8.48 5.18
N GLN A 41 -12.54 -7.41 4.39
CA GLN A 41 -13.32 -7.42 3.15
C GLN A 41 -12.77 -8.42 2.11
N LYS A 42 -11.44 -8.52 1.95
CA LYS A 42 -10.80 -9.49 1.06
C LYS A 42 -11.09 -10.95 1.45
N HIS A 43 -11.26 -11.22 2.74
CA HIS A 43 -11.40 -12.58 3.29
C HIS A 43 -12.84 -12.95 3.71
N GLU A 44 -13.80 -12.02 3.65
CA GLU A 44 -15.23 -12.24 3.90
C GLU A 44 -16.04 -12.42 2.59
N TYR A 45 -17.38 -12.51 2.68
CA TYR A 45 -18.28 -12.81 1.54
C TYR A 45 -18.23 -11.75 0.41
N ASP A 46 -17.86 -10.50 0.74
CA ASP A 46 -17.56 -9.43 -0.25
C ASP A 46 -16.19 -9.59 -0.94
N GLY A 47 -15.41 -10.59 -0.55
CA GLY A 47 -14.17 -10.97 -1.22
C GLY A 47 -14.37 -11.22 -2.71
N SER A 48 -15.58 -11.59 -3.14
CA SER A 48 -15.92 -11.72 -4.56
C SER A 48 -15.70 -10.43 -5.37
N TYR A 49 -15.93 -9.24 -4.79
CA TYR A 49 -15.72 -7.95 -5.47
C TYR A 49 -14.23 -7.63 -5.63
N LEU A 50 -13.42 -7.92 -4.61
CA LEU A 50 -11.99 -7.64 -4.60
C LEU A 50 -11.14 -8.71 -5.31
N VAL A 51 -11.62 -9.95 -5.41
CA VAL A 51 -10.86 -11.06 -6.01
C VAL A 51 -10.43 -10.75 -7.43
N ALA A 52 -11.34 -10.28 -8.29
CA ALA A 52 -11.00 -9.98 -9.68
C ALA A 52 -9.96 -8.86 -9.82
N PRO A 53 -10.16 -7.64 -9.26
CA PRO A 53 -9.17 -6.58 -9.38
C PRO A 53 -7.83 -6.91 -8.70
N LEU A 54 -7.82 -7.64 -7.57
CA LEU A 54 -6.57 -8.06 -6.94
C LEU A 54 -5.81 -9.11 -7.77
N THR A 55 -6.53 -10.04 -8.38
CA THR A 55 -5.93 -11.04 -9.28
C THR A 55 -5.30 -10.37 -10.50
N GLU A 56 -6.03 -9.45 -11.12
CA GLU A 56 -5.54 -8.66 -12.25
C GLU A 56 -4.34 -7.79 -11.88
N LEU A 57 -4.39 -7.06 -10.76
CA LEU A 57 -3.27 -6.27 -10.29
C LEU A 57 -2.04 -7.17 -10.02
N GLY A 58 -2.26 -8.38 -9.54
CA GLY A 58 -1.21 -9.37 -9.31
C GLY A 58 -0.59 -9.87 -10.61
N HIS A 59 -1.41 -10.18 -11.61
CA HIS A 59 -0.95 -10.55 -12.95
C HIS A 59 -0.15 -9.41 -13.60
N TRP A 60 -0.64 -8.17 -13.53
CA TRP A 60 0.07 -7.00 -14.00
C TRP A 60 1.44 -6.88 -13.34
N LEU A 61 1.51 -6.98 -12.01
CA LEU A 61 2.77 -6.90 -11.26
C LEU A 61 3.77 -7.98 -11.70
N LYS A 62 3.27 -9.18 -12.02
CA LYS A 62 4.08 -10.31 -12.47
C LYS A 62 4.61 -10.19 -13.89
N GLY A 63 3.99 -9.36 -14.75
CA GLY A 63 4.43 -9.21 -16.14
C GLY A 63 3.31 -9.18 -17.17
N ALA A 64 2.09 -9.59 -16.79
CA ALA A 64 1.01 -9.81 -17.74
C ALA A 64 0.40 -8.48 -18.22
N TRP A 65 -0.15 -8.51 -19.44
CA TRP A 65 -1.00 -7.44 -19.91
C TRP A 65 -2.35 -7.48 -19.18
N VAL A 66 -2.76 -6.32 -18.68
CA VAL A 66 -4.02 -6.09 -17.94
C VAL A 66 -4.49 -4.67 -18.27
N ASP A 67 -5.80 -4.47 -18.40
CA ASP A 67 -6.37 -3.12 -18.41
C ASP A 67 -6.32 -2.52 -17.00
N LEU A 68 -5.16 -1.95 -16.66
CA LEU A 68 -4.90 -1.38 -15.35
C LEU A 68 -5.89 -0.26 -14.98
N SER A 69 -6.40 0.49 -15.97
CA SER A 69 -7.40 1.53 -15.71
C SER A 69 -8.70 0.93 -15.18
N SER A 70 -9.18 -0.15 -15.80
CA SER A 70 -10.37 -0.88 -15.35
C SER A 70 -10.18 -1.51 -13.97
N THR A 71 -9.00 -2.11 -13.73
CA THR A 71 -8.63 -2.66 -12.43
C THR A 71 -8.66 -1.58 -11.33
N LEU A 72 -7.98 -0.44 -11.56
CA LEU A 72 -7.93 0.67 -10.62
C LEU A 72 -9.31 1.29 -10.38
N LYS A 73 -10.18 1.33 -11.40
CA LYS A 73 -11.55 1.85 -11.22
C LYS A 73 -12.39 1.04 -10.23
N ARG A 74 -12.06 -0.23 -9.98
CA ARG A 74 -12.75 -1.05 -8.97
C ARG A 74 -12.14 -0.91 -7.58
N LEU A 75 -10.88 -0.50 -7.49
CA LEU A 75 -10.19 -0.32 -6.20
C LEU A 75 -10.35 1.11 -5.66
N LEU A 76 -10.26 2.12 -6.52
CA LEU A 76 -10.30 3.51 -6.09
C LEU A 76 -11.68 3.87 -5.53
N GLY A 77 -11.69 4.42 -4.30
CA GLY A 77 -12.90 4.75 -3.55
C GLY A 77 -13.64 3.54 -2.95
N TYR A 78 -13.07 2.33 -3.02
CA TYR A 78 -13.66 1.15 -2.37
C TYR A 78 -13.46 1.23 -0.83
N GLY A 79 -14.53 1.00 -0.06
CA GLY A 79 -14.54 1.16 1.39
C GLY A 79 -15.20 2.46 1.86
N GLN A 80 -15.44 2.59 3.17
CA GLN A 80 -16.12 3.75 3.76
C GLN A 80 -15.14 4.75 4.38
N GLY A 81 -15.58 6.00 4.57
CA GLY A 81 -14.85 7.02 5.32
C GLY A 81 -14.08 8.01 4.44
N LEU A 82 -13.26 8.85 5.10
CA LEU A 82 -12.45 9.87 4.44
C LEU A 82 -11.28 9.28 3.67
N THR A 83 -10.80 8.10 4.08
CA THR A 83 -9.75 7.34 3.41
C THR A 83 -10.29 5.93 3.12
N PRO A 84 -11.00 5.74 2.00
CA PRO A 84 -11.51 4.42 1.62
C PRO A 84 -10.40 3.37 1.57
N SER A 85 -10.68 2.16 2.07
CA SER A 85 -9.74 1.05 2.16
C SER A 85 -8.96 0.74 0.88
N GLY A 86 -9.61 0.86 -0.28
CA GLY A 86 -8.97 0.65 -1.58
C GLY A 86 -7.94 1.71 -1.93
N ASP A 87 -8.11 2.95 -1.47
CA ASP A 87 -7.14 4.01 -1.68
C ASP A 87 -5.93 3.86 -0.78
N ASP A 88 -6.16 3.51 0.48
CA ASP A 88 -5.13 3.21 1.46
C ASP A 88 -4.27 2.02 0.99
N PHE A 89 -4.92 0.97 0.48
CA PHE A 89 -4.25 -0.14 -0.19
C PHE A 89 -3.38 0.34 -1.37
N LEU A 90 -3.91 1.18 -2.27
CA LEU A 90 -3.15 1.68 -3.42
C LEU A 90 -1.99 2.59 -3.03
N LEU A 91 -2.12 3.36 -1.93
CA LEU A 91 -1.05 4.13 -1.34
C LEU A 91 0.10 3.21 -0.89
N GLY A 92 -0.22 2.10 -0.22
CA GLY A 92 0.74 1.06 0.16
C GLY A 92 1.43 0.40 -1.03
N VAL A 93 0.68 0.13 -2.10
CA VAL A 93 1.25 -0.41 -3.36
C VAL A 93 2.26 0.56 -3.97
N LEU A 94 1.93 1.86 -4.08
CA LEU A 94 2.86 2.87 -4.58
C LEU A 94 4.13 2.95 -3.74
N PHE A 95 3.97 2.97 -2.40
CA PHE A 95 5.07 3.00 -1.45
C PHE A 95 6.01 1.80 -1.61
N ALA A 96 5.45 0.59 -1.65
CA ALA A 96 6.26 -0.62 -1.77
C ALA A 96 6.97 -0.72 -3.13
N LEU A 97 6.30 -0.38 -4.24
CA LEU A 97 6.94 -0.37 -5.56
C LEU A 97 8.10 0.63 -5.62
N GLU A 98 7.99 1.79 -4.96
CA GLU A 98 9.09 2.73 -4.83
C GLU A 98 10.23 2.16 -3.99
N GLY A 99 9.90 1.58 -2.83
CA GLY A 99 10.85 0.97 -1.91
C GLY A 99 11.70 -0.15 -2.53
N ILE A 100 11.09 -1.02 -3.34
CA ILE A 100 11.78 -2.11 -4.04
C ILE A 100 12.31 -1.70 -5.43
N ARG A 101 12.17 -0.42 -5.80
CA ARG A 101 12.58 0.15 -7.09
C ARG A 101 12.00 -0.59 -8.30
N ASN A 102 10.75 -1.04 -8.22
CA ASN A 102 10.09 -1.75 -9.31
C ASN A 102 9.69 -0.76 -10.42
N LEU A 103 10.13 -1.03 -11.66
CA LEU A 103 9.88 -0.18 -12.83
C LEU A 103 8.39 0.01 -13.15
N ARG A 104 7.54 -0.95 -12.74
CA ARG A 104 6.08 -0.89 -12.93
C ARG A 104 5.40 0.25 -12.17
N ARG A 105 6.08 0.87 -11.18
CA ARG A 105 5.58 2.08 -10.50
C ARG A 105 5.17 3.17 -11.50
N GLY A 106 5.95 3.36 -12.57
CA GLY A 106 5.63 4.36 -13.60
C GLY A 106 4.31 4.10 -14.31
N GLU A 107 4.05 2.84 -14.68
CA GLU A 107 2.77 2.43 -15.30
C GLU A 107 1.58 2.67 -14.37
N LEU A 108 1.73 2.34 -13.08
CA LEU A 108 0.70 2.58 -12.07
C LEU A 108 0.39 4.07 -11.91
N VAL A 109 1.40 4.93 -11.83
CA VAL A 109 1.22 6.38 -11.74
C VAL A 109 0.44 6.92 -12.93
N VAL A 110 0.81 6.53 -14.16
CA VAL A 110 0.14 6.98 -15.38
C VAL A 110 -1.33 6.55 -15.41
N ALA A 111 -1.63 5.31 -14.98
CA ALA A 111 -3.00 4.81 -14.95
C ALA A 111 -3.85 5.43 -13.83
N LEU A 112 -3.23 5.82 -12.71
CA LEU A 112 -3.91 6.32 -11.51
C LEU A 112 -4.28 7.81 -11.61
N LEU A 113 -3.40 8.66 -12.12
CA LEU A 113 -3.59 10.12 -12.14
C LEU A 113 -4.94 10.58 -12.73
N PRO A 114 -5.43 10.03 -13.86
CA PRO A 114 -6.72 10.44 -14.43
C PRO A 114 -7.93 10.01 -13.60
N LEU A 115 -7.75 9.11 -12.63
CA LEU A 115 -8.83 8.50 -11.85
C LEU A 115 -9.03 9.16 -10.48
N LEU A 116 -8.12 10.04 -10.03
CA LEU A 116 -8.13 10.60 -8.67
C LEU A 116 -9.44 11.28 -8.28
N GLY A 117 -10.21 11.81 -9.24
CA GLY A 117 -11.55 12.38 -8.98
C GLY A 117 -12.64 11.37 -8.62
N ARG A 118 -12.33 10.07 -8.52
CA ARG A 118 -13.28 9.01 -8.13
C ARG A 118 -13.23 8.66 -6.64
N THR A 119 -12.43 9.37 -5.86
CA THR A 119 -12.38 9.21 -4.41
C THR A 119 -12.55 10.56 -3.68
N THR A 120 -12.43 10.57 -2.36
CA THR A 120 -12.49 11.76 -1.52
C THR A 120 -11.33 12.71 -1.81
N ASP A 121 -11.52 14.00 -1.52
CA ASP A 121 -10.46 15.00 -1.70
C ASP A 121 -9.19 14.67 -0.88
N ILE A 122 -9.37 14.06 0.30
CA ILE A 122 -8.26 13.66 1.19
C ILE A 122 -7.46 12.51 0.55
N SER A 123 -8.12 11.42 0.15
CA SER A 123 -7.45 10.30 -0.52
C SER A 123 -6.81 10.72 -1.84
N ALA A 124 -7.50 11.54 -2.64
CA ALA A 124 -6.98 12.05 -3.90
C ALA A 124 -5.68 12.84 -3.69
N ALA A 125 -5.63 13.70 -2.67
CA ALA A 125 -4.42 14.43 -2.31
C ALA A 125 -3.29 13.50 -1.86
N MET A 126 -3.56 12.53 -0.98
CA MET A 126 -2.56 11.56 -0.52
C MET A 126 -1.97 10.74 -1.68
N LEU A 127 -2.82 10.20 -2.56
CA LEU A 127 -2.40 9.45 -3.73
C LEU A 127 -1.63 10.34 -4.72
N LEU A 128 -2.03 11.59 -4.92
CA LEU A 128 -1.28 12.55 -5.75
C LEU A 128 0.13 12.75 -5.20
N PHE A 129 0.28 13.01 -3.90
CA PHE A 129 1.60 13.14 -3.27
C PHE A 129 2.44 11.86 -3.42
N ALA A 130 1.83 10.69 -3.22
CA ALA A 130 2.50 9.41 -3.39
C ALA A 130 2.97 9.18 -4.84
N THR A 131 2.20 9.60 -5.86
CA THR A 131 2.67 9.50 -7.26
C THR A 131 3.94 10.31 -7.50
N MET A 132 4.11 11.41 -6.78
CA MET A 132 5.30 12.27 -6.79
C MET A 132 6.44 11.75 -5.89
N GLY A 133 6.21 10.64 -5.16
CA GLY A 133 7.17 10.02 -4.23
C GLY A 133 7.15 10.61 -2.83
N HIS A 134 6.08 11.33 -2.46
CA HIS A 134 5.91 11.90 -1.14
C HIS A 134 4.97 11.04 -0.28
N TYR A 135 5.42 10.67 0.92
CA TYR A 135 4.70 9.82 1.85
C TYR A 135 4.66 10.43 3.25
N GLY A 136 3.65 10.02 4.04
CA GLY A 136 3.56 10.39 5.45
C GLY A 136 4.72 9.80 6.26
N GLU A 137 5.08 10.50 7.33
CA GLU A 137 6.23 10.14 8.18
C GLU A 137 6.18 8.68 8.68
N HIS A 138 4.99 8.18 9.03
CA HIS A 138 4.79 6.81 9.49
C HIS A 138 5.20 5.76 8.44
N LEU A 139 4.96 6.01 7.14
CA LEU A 139 5.44 5.12 6.07
C LEU A 139 6.93 5.27 5.84
N LEU A 140 7.49 6.48 5.99
CA LEU A 140 8.93 6.68 5.85
C LEU A 140 9.70 5.98 6.97
N GLN A 141 9.16 5.93 8.18
CA GLN A 141 9.68 5.15 9.29
C GLN A 141 9.61 3.64 9.01
N LEU A 142 8.55 3.15 8.34
CA LEU A 142 8.47 1.77 7.86
C LEU A 142 9.60 1.46 6.87
N GLY A 143 9.89 2.39 5.95
CA GLY A 143 10.97 2.26 4.96
C GLY A 143 12.38 2.33 5.56
N ALA A 144 12.54 3.04 6.68
CA ALA A 144 13.83 3.23 7.36
C ALA A 144 14.15 2.15 8.40
N GLY A 145 13.25 1.18 8.64
CA GLY A 145 13.32 0.28 9.79
C GLY A 145 14.49 -0.71 9.79
N GLU A 146 15.34 -0.60 10.81
CA GLU A 146 16.13 -1.72 11.35
C GLU A 146 15.20 -2.66 12.16
N SER A 147 15.50 -3.97 12.19
CA SER A 147 14.59 -5.05 12.62
C SER A 147 13.92 -4.88 13.99
N GLU A 148 14.49 -4.10 14.91
CA GLU A 148 13.95 -3.84 16.27
C GLU A 148 12.90 -2.71 16.32
N ILE A 149 12.79 -1.90 15.28
CA ILE A 149 11.85 -0.76 15.20
C ILE A 149 10.57 -1.15 14.44
N LEU A 150 10.61 -2.25 13.69
CA LEU A 150 9.52 -2.70 12.83
C LEU A 150 8.23 -3.03 13.59
N ASN A 151 8.33 -3.67 14.77
CA ASN A 151 7.17 -3.91 15.63
C ASN A 151 6.54 -2.60 16.12
N ARG A 152 7.36 -1.60 16.51
CA ARG A 152 6.85 -0.29 16.94
C ARG A 152 6.26 0.52 15.79
N ALA A 153 6.87 0.49 14.61
CA ALA A 153 6.37 1.16 13.42
C ALA A 153 5.03 0.55 12.96
N VAL A 154 4.90 -0.77 12.98
CA VAL A 154 3.61 -1.42 12.69
C VAL A 154 2.58 -1.12 13.78
N THR A 155 2.95 -1.10 15.07
CA THR A 155 2.04 -0.68 16.14
C THR A 155 1.62 0.79 16.01
N GLN A 156 2.51 1.70 15.63
CA GLN A 156 2.18 3.12 15.43
C GLN A 156 1.27 3.33 14.22
N VAL A 157 1.48 2.58 13.13
CA VAL A 157 0.57 2.57 11.97
C VAL A 157 -0.78 1.91 12.34
N PHE A 158 -0.76 0.90 13.19
CA PHE A 158 -1.96 0.24 13.71
C PHE A 158 -2.76 1.12 14.69
N GLU A 159 -2.10 2.00 15.44
CA GLU A 159 -2.71 2.93 16.40
C GLU A 159 -3.11 4.27 15.77
N TYR A 160 -2.49 4.66 14.64
CA TYR A 160 -2.87 5.85 13.88
C TYR A 160 -4.01 5.53 12.89
N GLY A 161 -5.24 5.94 13.22
CA GLY A 161 -6.39 5.80 12.31
C GLY A 161 -6.84 4.36 12.06
N HIS A 162 -6.52 3.43 12.96
CA HIS A 162 -6.85 1.99 13.06
C HIS A 162 -7.08 1.20 11.76
N SER A 163 -8.08 1.53 10.92
CA SER A 163 -8.32 0.87 9.63
C SER A 163 -7.36 1.32 8.53
N SER A 164 -7.08 2.61 8.42
CA SER A 164 -6.30 3.17 7.29
C SER A 164 -4.87 2.64 7.26
N GLY A 165 -4.20 2.62 8.41
CA GLY A 165 -2.86 2.05 8.52
C GLY A 165 -2.81 0.55 8.19
N HIS A 166 -3.81 -0.22 8.62
CA HIS A 166 -3.93 -1.64 8.27
C HIS A 166 -4.06 -1.84 6.75
N ASP A 167 -4.90 -1.03 6.11
CA ASP A 167 -5.18 -1.10 4.68
C ASP A 167 -3.95 -0.70 3.83
N ILE A 168 -3.17 0.29 4.28
CA ILE A 168 -1.89 0.63 3.66
C ILE A 168 -0.91 -0.56 3.75
N LEU A 169 -0.79 -1.18 4.93
CA LEU A 169 0.07 -2.33 5.13
C LEU A 169 -0.36 -3.55 4.30
N CYS A 170 -1.67 -3.71 4.01
CA CYS A 170 -2.15 -4.72 3.05
C CYS A 170 -1.59 -4.47 1.64
N GLY A 171 -1.49 -3.21 1.20
CA GLY A 171 -0.88 -2.84 -0.08
C GLY A 171 0.60 -3.16 -0.15
N VAL A 172 1.33 -2.87 0.92
CA VAL A 172 2.76 -3.22 1.05
C VAL A 172 2.95 -4.73 0.99
N HIS A 173 2.19 -5.47 1.80
CA HIS A 173 2.20 -6.94 1.81
C HIS A 173 1.97 -7.53 0.43
N PHE A 174 0.96 -7.04 -0.29
CA PHE A 174 0.61 -7.51 -1.63
C PHE A 174 1.77 -7.40 -2.63
N VAL A 175 2.52 -6.30 -2.62
CA VAL A 175 3.68 -6.13 -3.53
C VAL A 175 4.83 -7.06 -3.14
N LEU A 176 5.12 -7.15 -1.84
CA LEU A 176 6.23 -7.97 -1.34
C LEU A 176 5.98 -9.47 -1.54
N SER A 177 4.76 -9.95 -1.30
CA SER A 177 4.40 -11.37 -1.47
C SER A 177 4.60 -11.82 -2.93
N GLN A 178 4.22 -10.98 -3.88
CA GLN A 178 4.33 -11.27 -5.32
C GLN A 178 5.78 -11.23 -5.83
N SER A 179 6.64 -10.43 -5.17
CA SER A 179 8.06 -10.32 -5.52
C SER A 179 8.86 -11.52 -5.01
N HIS A 180 8.45 -12.12 -3.88
CA HIS A 180 9.12 -13.28 -3.27
C HIS A 180 8.72 -14.63 -3.89
N GLU A 181 7.54 -14.74 -4.52
CA GLU A 181 7.16 -15.93 -5.28
C GLU A 181 8.10 -16.23 -6.47
N LYS A 182 8.83 -15.23 -6.98
CA LYS A 182 9.81 -15.41 -8.07
C LYS A 182 11.12 -16.08 -7.62
N ASN A 183 11.43 -16.10 -6.32
CA ASN A 183 12.72 -16.56 -5.79
C ASN A 183 12.72 -18.03 -5.33
N ILE A 184 11.63 -18.79 -5.56
CA ILE A 184 11.52 -20.20 -5.13
C ILE A 184 11.97 -21.17 -6.25
N TRP A 185 12.25 -20.67 -7.46
CA TRP A 185 12.60 -21.49 -8.63
C TRP A 185 13.82 -20.98 -9.44
N LEU A 186 14.72 -20.24 -8.82
CA LEU A 186 16.06 -19.94 -9.34
C LEU A 186 17.11 -20.48 -8.36
#